data_AF-A0A948U7L8-F1
#
_entry.id   AF-A0A948U7L8-F1
#
_cell.length_a   1.000
_cell.length_b   1.000
_cell.length_c   1.000
_cell.angle_alpha   90.00
_cell.angle_beta   90.00
_cell.angle_gamma   90.00
#
_symmetry.space_group_name_H-M   'P 1'
#
loop_
_entity.id
_entity.type
_entity.pdbx_description
1 polymer ?
#
loop_
_entity_poly.entity_id
_entity_poly.type
_entity_poly.pdbx_seq_one_letter_code
_entity_poly.pdbx_strand_id
1 'polypeptide(L)'
;MKIGITGAEGLIGWHQRAYLKTIGGDHEIRLANRETFKQPGLLSEFVNGLDAIIHLAGMNRGNDAQVEATNRALAHDLVAACEQTGARPFVVYANSTHEDQDTAYGRGKRAAANTFHRWAERSGAGFTNLILPHVFGEFGKPFYNSVVSTFCHQLARQEAPQIITDGDLELLHAQDVVAQCWKAIQENQRGDIRMAGVGMKVSELLRHLTVMRDRYQAMVMPPLESVLDVRLFNTLRSYLFPGYYPVALTLHSDARGSLFEVVKSNSGGQVFMSTTHPGITRGNHFHTRKVERFLVASGEADIRLRKLFSDEVTSFKVRGETPCYVDIPTFHTHHISNTGQSELVTLFWANEIFDPGDPDTFPELVDVP
;
A
#
# COMPACT_ATOMS: atom_id res chain seq x y z
N MET A 1 18.13 14.70 16.95
CA MET A 1 17.37 15.86 16.43
C MET A 1 16.02 15.94 17.13
N LYS A 2 15.62 17.10 17.63
CA LYS A 2 14.34 17.36 18.30
C LYS A 2 13.31 17.87 17.29
N ILE A 3 12.26 17.10 17.03
CA ILE A 3 11.29 17.38 15.97
C ILE A 3 9.90 17.56 16.60
N GLY A 4 9.30 18.72 16.38
CA GLY A 4 7.92 19.00 16.73
C GLY A 4 6.97 18.60 15.60
N ILE A 5 5.84 17.97 15.93
CA ILE A 5 4.78 17.68 14.96
C ILE A 5 3.46 18.24 15.49
N THR A 6 2.82 19.11 14.72
CA THR A 6 1.44 19.52 14.96
C THR A 6 0.50 18.71 14.08
N GLY A 7 -0.76 18.50 14.50
CA GLY A 7 -1.72 17.73 13.69
C GLY A 7 -1.36 16.23 13.57
N ALA A 8 -0.64 15.70 14.57
CA ALA A 8 -0.07 14.36 14.60
C ALA A 8 -1.10 13.20 14.50
N GLU A 9 -2.37 13.46 14.78
CA GLU A 9 -3.46 12.49 14.67
C GLU A 9 -4.18 12.51 13.31
N GLY A 10 -3.87 13.50 12.46
CA GLY A 10 -4.36 13.54 11.09
C GLY A 10 -3.65 12.51 10.20
N LEU A 11 -4.16 12.31 8.97
CA LEU A 11 -3.58 11.37 8.00
C LEU A 11 -2.07 11.57 7.83
N ILE A 12 -1.65 12.77 7.42
CA ILE A 12 -0.23 13.08 7.17
C ILE A 12 0.57 12.96 8.48
N GLY A 13 0.01 13.40 9.61
CA GLY A 13 0.69 13.36 10.92
C GLY A 13 0.95 11.94 11.41
N TRP A 14 -0.01 11.03 11.21
CA TRP A 14 0.15 9.62 11.53
C TRP A 14 1.27 9.00 10.67
N HIS A 15 1.23 9.25 9.35
CA HIS A 15 2.26 8.79 8.42
C HIS A 15 3.64 9.39 8.73
N GLN A 16 3.71 10.64 9.20
CA GLN A 16 4.97 11.29 9.55
C GLN A 16 5.62 10.63 10.77
N ARG A 17 4.81 10.30 11.78
CA ARG A 17 5.28 9.56 12.96
C ARG A 17 5.75 8.17 12.60
N ALA A 18 5.02 7.47 11.73
CA ALA A 18 5.42 6.17 11.22
C ALA A 18 6.76 6.26 10.46
N TYR A 19 6.89 7.23 9.55
CA TYR A 19 8.10 7.46 8.77
C TYR A 19 9.32 7.74 9.66
N LEU A 20 9.21 8.66 10.63
CA LEU A 20 10.31 8.98 11.55
C LEU A 20 10.70 7.79 12.43
N LYS A 21 9.74 6.92 12.79
CA LYS A 21 10.04 5.66 13.47
C LYS A 21 10.80 4.68 12.57
N THR A 22 10.50 4.66 11.26
CA THR A 22 11.08 3.72 10.29
C THR A 22 12.50 4.10 9.87
N ILE A 23 12.81 5.38 9.66
CA ILE A 23 14.16 5.81 9.23
C ILE A 23 15.24 5.62 10.31
N GLY A 24 14.84 5.31 11.55
CA GLY A 24 15.76 5.14 12.68
C GLY A 24 16.40 6.46 13.11
N GLY A 25 17.46 6.38 13.93
CA GLY A 25 18.16 7.55 14.46
C GLY A 25 17.64 8.04 15.82
N ASP A 26 18.47 8.83 16.51
CA ASP A 26 18.14 9.42 17.81
C ASP A 26 17.33 10.72 17.61
N HIS A 27 16.04 10.54 17.37
CA HIS A 27 15.07 11.61 17.19
C HIS A 27 14.16 11.73 18.40
N GLU A 28 14.15 12.90 19.04
CA GLU A 28 13.18 13.23 20.08
C GLU A 28 11.95 13.85 19.41
N ILE A 29 10.83 13.13 19.43
CA ILE A 29 9.58 13.59 18.81
C ILE A 29 8.68 14.22 19.86
N ARG A 30 8.33 15.50 19.67
CA ARG A 30 7.34 16.21 20.48
C ARG A 30 6.08 16.45 19.68
N LEU A 31 4.92 16.22 20.30
CA LEU A 31 3.62 16.39 19.63
C LEU A 31 2.90 17.60 20.23
N ALA A 32 2.33 18.45 19.37
CA ALA A 32 1.39 19.48 19.77
C ALA A 32 -0.01 19.12 19.27
N ASN A 33 -0.97 19.13 20.20
CA ASN A 33 -2.38 18.85 19.94
C ASN A 33 -3.23 20.12 20.17
N ARG A 34 -4.55 20.00 20.10
CA ARG A 34 -5.46 21.13 20.30
C ARG A 34 -5.33 21.79 21.68
N GLU A 35 -5.00 21.04 22.72
CA GLU A 35 -4.81 21.57 24.07
C GLU A 35 -3.51 22.37 24.18
N THR A 36 -2.44 21.93 23.51
CA THR A 36 -1.18 22.67 23.40
C THR A 36 -1.38 24.08 22.83
N PHE A 37 -2.29 24.25 21.86
CA PHE A 37 -2.61 25.56 21.26
C PHE A 37 -3.57 26.41 22.09
N LYS A 38 -4.36 25.81 23.00
CA LYS A 38 -5.35 26.54 23.81
C LYS A 38 -4.81 27.01 25.14
N GLN A 39 -3.92 26.23 25.76
CA GLN A 39 -3.45 26.51 27.11
C GLN A 39 -2.25 27.46 27.07
N PRO A 40 -2.28 28.58 27.81
CA PRO A 40 -1.16 29.51 27.88
C PRO A 40 0.13 28.82 28.30
N GLY A 41 1.25 29.13 27.63
CA GLY A 41 2.58 28.61 27.97
C GLY A 41 2.95 27.27 27.32
N LEU A 42 1.99 26.35 27.11
CA LEU A 42 2.30 25.03 26.55
C LEU A 42 2.88 25.09 25.13
N LEU A 43 2.42 26.02 24.30
CA LEU A 43 2.98 26.18 22.95
C LEU A 43 4.42 26.71 22.99
N SER A 44 4.74 27.59 23.95
CA SER A 44 6.09 28.08 24.19
C SER A 44 7.02 26.96 24.70
N GLU A 45 6.53 26.10 25.60
CA GLU A 45 7.25 24.89 26.02
C GLU A 45 7.49 23.92 24.85
N PHE A 46 6.48 23.73 24.00
CA PHE A 46 6.56 22.86 22.83
C PHE A 46 7.67 23.30 21.86
N VAL A 47 7.72 24.58 21.49
CA VAL A 47 8.69 25.09 20.51
C VAL A 47 10.12 25.18 21.05
N ASN A 48 10.29 25.22 22.37
CA ASN A 48 11.57 25.48 22.99
C ASN A 48 12.61 24.37 22.72
N GLY A 49 13.72 24.73 22.08
CA GLY A 49 14.82 23.81 21.77
C GLY A 49 14.51 22.75 20.71
N LEU A 50 13.46 22.96 19.89
CA LEU A 50 13.24 22.14 18.69
C LEU A 50 14.21 22.53 17.58
N ASP A 51 14.72 21.53 16.86
CA ASP A 51 15.52 21.72 15.65
C ASP A 51 14.62 21.96 14.43
N ALA A 52 13.47 21.27 14.39
CA ALA A 52 12.50 21.38 13.30
C ALA A 52 11.06 21.23 13.80
N ILE A 53 10.11 21.83 13.06
CA ILE A 53 8.67 21.67 13.25
C ILE A 53 8.03 21.27 11.92
N ILE A 54 7.29 20.16 11.92
CA ILE A 54 6.42 19.76 10.82
C ILE A 54 4.99 20.16 11.20
N HIS A 55 4.52 21.29 10.65
CA HIS A 55 3.24 21.88 10.95
C HIS A 55 2.14 21.34 10.03
N LEU A 56 1.37 20.36 10.52
CA LEU A 56 0.28 19.69 9.79
C LEU A 56 -1.10 20.02 10.35
N ALA A 57 -1.17 20.75 11.47
CA ALA A 57 -2.42 21.21 12.04
C ALA A 57 -3.12 22.17 11.06
N GLY A 58 -4.42 21.95 10.88
CA GLY A 58 -5.25 22.79 10.05
C GLY A 58 -6.70 22.36 10.08
N MET A 59 -7.58 23.27 9.67
CA MET A 59 -9.00 23.04 9.54
C MET A 59 -9.36 23.00 8.06
N ASN A 60 -10.01 21.92 7.63
CA ASN A 60 -10.43 21.72 6.24
C ASN A 60 -11.96 21.73 6.07
N ARG A 61 -12.73 21.55 7.15
CA ARG A 61 -14.20 21.56 7.15
C ARG A 61 -14.73 22.41 8.29
N GLY A 62 -15.76 23.20 8.01
CA GLY A 62 -16.43 24.13 8.92
C GLY A 62 -17.18 25.18 8.11
N ASN A 63 -17.74 26.20 8.76
CA ASN A 63 -18.15 27.38 8.02
C ASN A 63 -16.90 28.15 7.52
N ASP A 64 -17.05 28.86 6.41
CA ASP A 64 -15.95 29.53 5.71
C ASP A 64 -15.13 30.45 6.62
N ALA A 65 -15.80 31.29 7.41
CA ALA A 65 -15.14 32.23 8.32
C ALA A 65 -14.28 31.52 9.39
N GLN A 66 -14.77 30.41 9.95
CA GLN A 66 -14.04 29.62 10.94
C GLN A 66 -12.83 28.92 10.32
N VAL A 67 -12.97 28.38 9.12
CA VAL A 67 -11.87 27.69 8.41
C VAL A 67 -10.73 28.67 8.14
N GLU A 68 -11.05 29.85 7.61
CA GLU A 68 -10.06 30.89 7.32
C GLU A 68 -9.38 31.38 8.61
N ALA A 69 -10.16 31.72 9.64
CA ALA A 69 -9.66 32.24 10.90
C ALA A 69 -8.79 31.23 11.65
N THR A 70 -9.20 29.96 11.70
CA THR A 70 -8.47 28.91 12.44
C THR A 70 -7.09 28.65 11.85
N ASN A 71 -6.99 28.50 10.52
CA ASN A 71 -5.70 28.25 9.88
C ASN A 71 -4.73 29.44 10.05
N ARG A 72 -5.25 30.66 10.00
CA ARG A 72 -4.48 31.87 10.28
C ARG A 72 -3.99 31.92 11.74
N ALA A 73 -4.89 31.65 12.69
CA ALA A 73 -4.58 31.66 14.12
C ALA A 73 -3.50 30.62 14.48
N LEU A 74 -3.61 29.38 13.99
CA LEU A 74 -2.62 28.32 14.27
C LEU A 74 -1.20 28.71 13.83
N ALA A 75 -1.04 29.33 12.67
CA ALA A 75 0.26 29.79 12.19
C ALA A 75 0.78 30.98 13.02
N HIS A 76 -0.10 31.94 13.32
CA HIS A 76 0.23 33.10 14.15
C HIS A 76 0.69 32.70 15.55
N ASP A 77 -0.06 31.82 16.22
CA ASP A 77 0.23 31.41 17.60
C ASP A 77 1.55 30.63 17.67
N LEU A 78 1.82 29.77 16.68
CA LEU A 78 3.09 29.06 16.60
C LEU A 78 4.29 30.00 16.40
N VAL A 79 4.14 30.99 15.51
CA VAL A 79 5.15 32.03 15.30
C VAL A 79 5.35 32.87 16.56
N ALA A 80 4.27 33.30 17.21
CA ALA A 80 4.33 34.09 18.44
C ALA A 80 5.06 33.33 19.57
N ALA A 81 4.80 32.02 19.71
CA ALA A 81 5.53 31.17 20.66
C ALA A 81 7.02 31.07 20.32
N CYS A 82 7.38 30.93 19.04
CA CYS A 82 8.79 30.93 18.62
C CYS A 82 9.47 32.27 18.93
N GLU A 83 8.80 33.39 18.70
CA GLU A 83 9.33 34.72 19.00
C GLU A 83 9.49 34.96 20.51
N GLN A 84 8.51 34.58 21.31
CA GLN A 84 8.55 34.73 22.76
C GLN A 84 9.71 33.95 23.39
N THR A 85 10.02 32.77 22.84
CA THR A 85 11.09 31.89 23.33
C THR A 85 12.44 32.15 22.67
N GLY A 86 12.47 32.90 21.57
CA GLY A 86 13.65 33.04 20.71
C GLY A 86 13.98 31.78 19.89
N ALA A 87 13.11 30.76 19.89
CA ALA A 87 13.31 29.53 19.14
C ALA A 87 13.25 29.79 17.62
N ARG A 88 14.13 29.14 16.86
CA ARG A 88 14.24 29.26 15.39
C ARG A 88 14.30 27.89 14.70
N PRO A 89 13.33 26.99 14.96
CA PRO A 89 13.32 25.68 14.32
C PRO A 89 13.12 25.83 12.81
N PHE A 90 13.61 24.87 12.03
CA PHE A 90 13.23 24.73 10.64
C PHE A 90 11.75 24.34 10.53
N VAL A 91 10.90 25.13 9.87
CA VAL A 91 9.47 24.85 9.75
C VAL A 91 9.13 24.28 8.38
N VAL A 92 8.48 23.11 8.34
CA VAL A 92 7.80 22.59 7.15
C VAL A 92 6.30 22.74 7.35
N TYR A 93 5.64 23.48 6.46
CA TYR A 93 4.19 23.66 6.48
C TYR A 93 3.50 22.84 5.40
N ALA A 94 2.54 22.00 5.79
CA ALA A 94 1.67 21.30 4.83
C ALA A 94 0.54 22.21 4.35
N ASN A 95 0.78 22.84 3.22
CA ASN A 95 -0.16 23.69 2.50
C ASN A 95 -0.94 22.87 1.45
N SER A 96 -1.71 23.54 0.60
CA SER A 96 -2.55 22.90 -0.40
C SER A 96 -2.61 23.73 -1.68
N THR A 97 -2.76 23.05 -2.83
CA THR A 97 -3.00 23.70 -4.14
C THR A 97 -4.22 24.63 -4.14
N HIS A 98 -5.14 24.49 -3.19
CA HIS A 98 -6.24 25.43 -2.98
C HIS A 98 -5.78 26.84 -2.58
N GLU A 99 -4.54 27.05 -2.17
CA GLU A 99 -4.03 28.39 -1.84
C GLU A 99 -4.10 29.38 -3.00
N ASP A 100 -4.09 28.86 -4.24
CA ASP A 100 -4.23 29.63 -5.47
C ASP A 100 -5.69 30.06 -5.73
N GLN A 101 -6.65 29.47 -5.00
CA GLN A 101 -8.08 29.70 -5.18
C GLN A 101 -8.61 30.73 -4.18
N ASP A 102 -9.59 31.54 -4.61
CA ASP A 102 -10.25 32.52 -3.74
C ASP A 102 -11.41 31.89 -2.92
N THR A 103 -11.12 30.78 -2.27
CA THR A 103 -12.02 30.15 -1.28
C THR A 103 -11.56 30.51 0.13
N ALA A 104 -12.44 30.44 1.13
CA ALA A 104 -12.05 30.70 2.51
C ALA A 104 -10.94 29.77 3.01
N TYR A 105 -10.98 28.50 2.57
CA TYR A 105 -9.90 27.54 2.78
C TYR A 105 -8.58 27.99 2.13
N GLY A 106 -8.61 28.33 0.85
CA GLY A 106 -7.45 28.82 0.10
C GLY A 106 -6.82 30.09 0.69
N ARG A 107 -7.64 31.08 1.03
CA ARG A 107 -7.19 32.31 1.70
C ARG A 107 -6.58 32.04 3.08
N GLY A 108 -7.17 31.15 3.86
CA GLY A 108 -6.64 30.76 5.18
C GLY A 108 -5.26 30.11 5.08
N LYS A 109 -5.11 29.19 4.13
CA LYS A 109 -3.86 28.50 3.80
C LYS A 109 -2.76 29.47 3.32
N ARG A 110 -3.08 30.35 2.37
CA ARG A 110 -2.18 31.40 1.88
C ARG A 110 -1.75 32.36 2.99
N ALA A 111 -2.68 32.77 3.86
CA ALA A 111 -2.37 33.64 4.99
C ALA A 111 -1.44 32.97 6.03
N ALA A 112 -1.61 31.67 6.27
CA ALA A 112 -0.72 30.89 7.14
C ALA A 112 0.69 30.79 6.54
N ALA A 113 0.82 30.43 5.26
CA ALA A 113 2.12 30.40 4.57
C ALA A 113 2.83 31.76 4.61
N ASN A 114 2.12 32.86 4.34
CA ASN A 114 2.66 34.22 4.43
C ASN A 114 3.10 34.62 5.85
N THR A 115 2.50 34.02 6.88
CA THR A 115 2.90 34.24 8.27
C THR A 115 4.25 33.57 8.55
N PHE A 116 4.44 32.34 8.10
CA PHE A 116 5.71 31.63 8.24
C PHE A 116 6.81 32.22 7.37
N HIS A 117 6.53 32.59 6.12
CA HIS A 117 7.50 33.25 5.23
C HIS A 117 8.07 34.53 5.89
N ARG A 118 7.19 35.45 6.31
CA ARG A 118 7.62 36.71 6.96
C ARG A 118 8.35 36.48 8.28
N TRP A 119 8.01 35.43 9.02
CA TRP A 119 8.74 35.08 10.24
C TRP A 119 10.12 34.50 9.95
N ALA A 120 10.24 33.63 8.95
CA ALA A 120 11.51 33.05 8.53
C ALA A 120 12.47 34.11 8.01
N GLU A 121 11.99 35.06 7.19
CA GLU A 121 12.78 36.19 6.68
C GLU A 121 13.35 37.07 7.81
N ARG A 122 12.53 37.44 8.81
CA ARG A 122 12.97 38.31 9.91
C ARG A 122 13.82 37.60 10.97
N SER A 123 13.61 36.30 11.18
CA SER A 123 14.31 35.53 12.22
C SER A 123 15.54 34.76 11.71
N GLY A 124 15.65 34.57 10.39
CA GLY A 124 16.65 33.71 9.76
C GLY A 124 16.34 32.21 9.84
N ALA A 125 15.19 31.82 10.43
CA ALA A 125 14.76 30.42 10.50
C ALA A 125 14.57 29.82 9.09
N GLY A 126 14.73 28.50 8.99
CA GLY A 126 14.41 27.79 7.74
C GLY A 126 12.91 27.57 7.60
N PHE A 127 12.40 27.71 6.38
CA PHE A 127 10.98 27.48 6.10
C PHE A 127 10.76 26.85 4.73
N THR A 128 9.96 25.79 4.71
CA THR A 128 9.41 25.17 3.49
C THR A 128 7.90 25.26 3.51
N ASN A 129 7.33 25.84 2.46
CA ASN A 129 5.91 25.78 2.16
C ASN A 129 5.66 24.61 1.21
N LEU A 130 5.14 23.49 1.73
CA LEU A 130 4.90 22.29 0.93
C LEU A 130 3.46 22.30 0.39
N ILE A 131 3.30 22.53 -0.90
CA ILE A 131 2.01 22.71 -1.58
C ILE A 131 1.52 21.36 -2.09
N LEU A 132 0.46 20.85 -1.49
CA LEU A 132 -0.01 19.48 -1.70
C LEU A 132 -1.30 19.43 -2.54
N PRO A 133 -1.40 18.46 -3.48
CA PRO A 133 -2.65 18.16 -4.16
C PRO A 133 -3.54 17.28 -3.26
N HIS A 134 -4.36 16.40 -3.83
CA HIS A 134 -5.24 15.52 -3.05
C HIS A 134 -4.42 14.41 -2.39
N VAL A 135 -4.28 14.48 -1.06
CA VAL A 135 -3.52 13.47 -0.30
C VAL A 135 -4.41 12.31 0.14
N PHE A 136 -3.95 11.09 -0.07
CA PHE A 136 -4.59 9.87 0.41
C PHE A 136 -3.60 8.92 1.07
N GLY A 137 -4.11 7.91 1.77
CA GLY A 137 -3.31 6.84 2.35
C GLY A 137 -4.12 6.02 3.35
N GLU A 138 -3.47 5.02 3.94
CA GLU A 138 -4.04 4.19 4.99
C GLU A 138 -4.46 5.05 6.19
N PHE A 139 -5.52 4.62 6.89
CA PHE A 139 -6.07 5.28 8.09
C PHE A 139 -6.66 6.68 7.87
N GLY A 140 -6.92 7.07 6.62
CA GLY A 140 -7.68 8.29 6.35
C GLY A 140 -9.10 8.22 6.90
N LYS A 141 -9.62 9.35 7.39
CA LYS A 141 -10.99 9.41 7.91
C LYS A 141 -12.00 9.41 6.73
N PRO A 142 -12.89 8.40 6.61
CA PRO A 142 -13.90 8.37 5.57
C PRO A 142 -14.93 9.50 5.78
N PHE A 143 -15.62 9.88 4.71
CA PHE A 143 -16.61 10.96 4.70
C PHE A 143 -16.08 12.30 5.23
N TYR A 144 -14.76 12.53 5.12
CA TYR A 144 -14.07 13.76 5.52
C TYR A 144 -13.43 14.46 4.32
N ASN A 145 -12.13 14.37 4.06
CA ASN A 145 -11.51 15.15 2.98
C ASN A 145 -10.94 14.33 1.83
N SER A 146 -10.89 13.01 1.99
CA SER A 146 -10.39 12.11 0.96
C SER A 146 -11.54 11.30 0.39
N VAL A 147 -11.82 11.50 -0.89
CA VAL A 147 -12.76 10.66 -1.64
C VAL A 147 -12.25 9.21 -1.70
N VAL A 148 -10.92 9.01 -1.76
CA VAL A 148 -10.28 7.68 -1.70
C VAL A 148 -10.65 6.97 -0.39
N SER A 149 -10.46 7.62 0.76
CA SER A 149 -10.83 7.03 2.07
C SER A 149 -12.31 6.68 2.16
N THR A 150 -13.17 7.49 1.54
CA THR A 150 -14.62 7.25 1.52
C THR A 150 -14.96 6.04 0.66
N PHE A 151 -14.49 6.01 -0.59
CA PHE A 151 -14.71 4.87 -1.48
C PHE A 151 -14.14 3.58 -0.92
N CYS A 152 -12.91 3.58 -0.40
CA CYS A 152 -12.33 2.39 0.23
C CYS A 152 -13.16 1.90 1.43
N HIS A 153 -13.66 2.80 2.27
CA HIS A 153 -14.51 2.45 3.40
C HIS A 153 -15.82 1.79 2.97
N GLN A 154 -16.49 2.36 1.99
CA GLN A 154 -17.76 1.89 1.45
C GLN A 154 -17.59 0.54 0.72
N LEU A 155 -16.60 0.46 -0.18
CA LEU A 155 -16.31 -0.77 -0.93
C LEU A 155 -15.91 -1.93 -0.01
N ALA A 156 -15.12 -1.66 1.04
CA ALA A 156 -14.75 -2.67 2.04
C ALA A 156 -15.96 -3.19 2.85
N ARG A 157 -17.04 -2.42 2.92
CA ARG A 157 -18.31 -2.78 3.60
C ARG A 157 -19.38 -3.30 2.64
N GLN A 158 -19.02 -3.53 1.37
CA GLN A 158 -19.96 -3.94 0.32
C GLN A 158 -21.09 -2.91 0.07
N GLU A 159 -20.84 -1.64 0.42
CA GLU A 159 -21.73 -0.54 0.06
C GLU A 159 -21.48 -0.13 -1.40
N ALA A 160 -22.43 0.60 -1.99
CA ALA A 160 -22.32 1.18 -3.32
C ALA A 160 -21.91 2.66 -3.23
N PRO A 161 -20.65 3.02 -3.51
CA PRO A 161 -20.24 4.41 -3.53
C PRO A 161 -21.00 5.19 -4.59
N GLN A 162 -21.30 6.46 -4.30
CA GLN A 162 -22.02 7.35 -5.21
C GLN A 162 -21.12 8.53 -5.59
N ILE A 163 -21.14 8.89 -6.86
CA ILE A 163 -20.44 10.07 -7.37
C ILE A 163 -21.45 11.22 -7.42
N ILE A 164 -21.26 12.20 -6.55
CA ILE A 164 -22.07 13.43 -6.55
C ILE A 164 -21.57 14.39 -7.65
N THR A 165 -20.25 14.55 -7.72
CA THR A 165 -19.56 15.40 -8.71
C THR A 165 -18.37 14.65 -9.26
N ASP A 166 -18.30 14.48 -10.59
CA ASP A 166 -17.18 13.84 -11.26
C ASP A 166 -16.06 14.85 -11.56
N GLY A 167 -15.43 15.34 -10.48
CA GLY A 167 -14.33 16.31 -10.55
C GLY A 167 -12.99 15.68 -10.90
N ASP A 168 -12.03 16.53 -11.26
CA ASP A 168 -10.63 16.14 -11.46
C ASP A 168 -9.90 16.06 -10.10
N LEU A 169 -9.17 14.97 -9.91
CA LEU A 169 -8.30 14.71 -8.77
C LEU A 169 -6.85 14.70 -9.22
N GLU A 170 -5.96 14.99 -8.29
CA GLU A 170 -4.53 14.77 -8.43
C GLU A 170 -4.06 14.07 -7.16
N LEU A 171 -3.86 12.76 -7.25
CA LEU A 171 -3.65 11.89 -6.10
C LEU A 171 -2.17 11.77 -5.74
N LEU A 172 -1.85 12.08 -4.49
CA LEU A 172 -0.53 11.91 -3.91
C LEU A 172 -0.63 11.09 -2.62
N HIS A 173 0.25 10.11 -2.46
CA HIS A 173 0.23 9.28 -1.26
C HIS A 173 0.87 9.99 -0.07
N ALA A 174 0.31 9.82 1.14
CA ALA A 174 0.81 10.44 2.36
C ALA A 174 2.27 10.06 2.67
N GLN A 175 2.73 8.88 2.25
CA GLN A 175 4.13 8.48 2.42
C GLN A 175 5.10 9.34 1.59
N ASP A 176 4.71 9.80 0.40
CA ASP A 176 5.56 10.66 -0.43
C ASP A 176 5.65 12.07 0.16
N VAL A 177 4.54 12.54 0.75
CA VAL A 177 4.49 13.81 1.49
C VAL A 177 5.48 13.81 2.66
N VAL A 178 5.45 12.78 3.50
CA VAL A 178 6.27 12.73 4.73
C VAL A 178 7.74 12.48 4.44
N ALA A 179 8.05 11.77 3.34
CA ALA A 179 9.41 11.67 2.83
C ALA A 179 9.94 13.03 2.37
N GLN A 180 9.11 13.83 1.67
CA GLN A 180 9.49 15.18 1.27
C GLN A 180 9.61 16.14 2.47
N CYS A 181 8.76 16.04 3.49
CA CYS A 181 8.92 16.80 4.74
C CYS A 181 10.29 16.53 5.38
N TRP A 182 10.69 15.26 5.45
CA TRP A 182 11.98 14.87 5.99
C TRP A 182 13.15 15.38 5.14
N LYS A 183 13.07 15.22 3.82
CA LYS A 183 14.06 15.73 2.87
C LYS A 183 14.27 17.23 3.01
N ALA A 184 13.17 17.99 3.12
CA ALA A 184 13.23 19.44 3.27
C ALA A 184 14.01 19.86 4.53
N ILE A 185 13.83 19.14 5.65
CA ILE A 185 14.58 19.40 6.89
C ILE A 185 16.06 19.04 6.73
N GLN A 186 16.36 17.85 6.20
CA GLN A 186 17.74 17.35 6.07
C GLN A 186 18.59 18.19 5.11
N GLU A 187 18.00 18.62 4.00
CA GLU A 187 18.67 19.39 2.95
C GLU A 187 18.47 20.91 3.13
N ASN A 188 17.79 21.36 4.20
CA ASN A 188 17.45 22.76 4.45
C ASN A 188 16.81 23.43 3.21
N GLN A 189 15.86 22.75 2.57
CA GLN A 189 15.20 23.23 1.34
C GLN A 189 14.22 24.35 1.66
N ARG A 190 14.52 25.59 1.29
CA ARG A 190 13.69 26.76 1.62
C ARG A 190 12.77 27.15 0.47
N GLY A 191 11.66 27.80 0.81
CA GLY A 191 10.70 28.34 -0.15
C GLY A 191 9.53 27.40 -0.44
N ASP A 192 8.90 27.62 -1.60
CA ASP A 192 7.72 26.87 -2.02
C ASP A 192 8.12 25.60 -2.78
N ILE A 193 7.59 24.45 -2.36
CA ILE A 193 7.75 23.17 -3.05
C ILE A 193 6.37 22.65 -3.41
N ARG A 194 6.05 22.61 -4.71
CA ARG A 194 4.80 22.02 -5.20
C ARG A 194 5.00 20.55 -5.50
N MET A 195 4.25 19.71 -4.79
CA MET A 195 4.24 18.27 -5.02
C MET A 195 3.26 17.94 -6.15
N ALA A 196 3.68 17.08 -7.07
CA ALA A 196 2.83 16.56 -8.14
C ALA A 196 2.31 15.18 -7.78
N GLY A 197 1.04 14.93 -8.07
CA GLY A 197 0.40 13.62 -7.95
C GLY A 197 0.06 13.04 -9.32
N VAL A 198 -0.79 12.02 -9.33
CA VAL A 198 -1.34 11.45 -10.57
C VAL A 198 -2.75 11.97 -10.79
N GLY A 199 -2.96 12.63 -11.93
CA GLY A 199 -4.25 13.17 -12.34
C GLY A 199 -5.24 12.07 -12.75
N MET A 200 -6.47 12.13 -12.25
CA MET A 200 -7.57 11.24 -12.68
C MET A 200 -8.93 11.80 -12.28
N LYS A 201 -10.01 11.33 -12.90
CA LYS A 201 -11.38 11.69 -12.47
C LYS A 201 -11.84 10.89 -11.25
N VAL A 202 -12.83 11.43 -10.52
CA VAL A 202 -13.50 10.69 -9.45
C VAL A 202 -14.11 9.37 -9.95
N SER A 203 -14.70 9.37 -11.15
CA SER A 203 -15.24 8.17 -11.81
C SER A 203 -14.18 7.14 -12.16
N GLU A 204 -13.01 7.58 -12.62
CA GLU A 204 -11.87 6.73 -12.90
C GLU A 204 -11.33 6.07 -11.63
N LEU A 205 -11.15 6.86 -10.56
CA LEU A 205 -10.77 6.34 -9.24
C LEU A 205 -11.74 5.28 -8.73
N LEU A 206 -13.06 5.55 -8.80
CA LEU A 206 -14.06 4.59 -8.36
C LEU A 206 -13.99 3.29 -9.18
N ARG A 207 -13.82 3.40 -10.49
CA ARG A 207 -13.63 2.23 -11.37
C ARG A 207 -12.39 1.44 -10.96
N HIS A 208 -11.26 2.10 -10.71
CA HIS A 208 -10.02 1.43 -10.28
C HIS A 208 -10.20 0.66 -8.98
N LEU A 209 -10.73 1.32 -7.94
CA LEU A 209 -10.96 0.70 -6.64
C LEU A 209 -12.00 -0.44 -6.71
N THR A 210 -13.01 -0.29 -7.57
CA THR A 210 -14.02 -1.32 -7.82
C THR A 210 -13.39 -2.57 -8.46
N VAL A 211 -12.59 -2.40 -9.52
CA VAL A 211 -11.85 -3.52 -10.13
C VAL A 211 -10.92 -4.19 -9.11
N MET A 212 -10.22 -3.40 -8.29
CA MET A 212 -9.36 -3.94 -7.24
C MET A 212 -10.14 -4.79 -6.24
N ARG A 213 -11.29 -4.28 -5.77
CA ARG A 213 -12.18 -4.97 -4.82
C ARG A 213 -12.77 -6.24 -5.41
N ASP A 214 -13.31 -6.17 -6.63
CA ASP A 214 -13.96 -7.31 -7.30
C ASP A 214 -12.96 -8.45 -7.55
N ARG A 215 -11.77 -8.13 -8.06
CA ARG A 215 -10.73 -9.14 -8.32
C ARG A 215 -10.24 -9.76 -7.02
N TYR A 216 -9.98 -8.93 -6.01
CA TYR A 216 -9.50 -9.45 -4.72
C TYR A 216 -10.53 -10.36 -4.05
N GLN A 217 -11.83 -10.03 -4.13
CA GLN A 217 -12.91 -10.90 -3.67
C GLN A 217 -13.00 -12.21 -4.46
N ALA A 218 -12.68 -12.19 -5.76
CA ALA A 218 -12.56 -13.40 -6.58
C ALA A 218 -11.26 -14.20 -6.33
N MET A 219 -10.49 -13.85 -5.30
CA MET A 219 -9.19 -14.46 -4.98
C MET A 219 -8.16 -14.30 -6.09
N VAL A 220 -8.29 -13.25 -6.90
CA VAL A 220 -7.34 -12.89 -7.96
C VAL A 220 -6.71 -11.55 -7.60
N MET A 221 -5.38 -11.49 -7.62
CA MET A 221 -4.68 -10.23 -7.41
C MET A 221 -5.09 -9.23 -8.50
N PRO A 222 -5.42 -7.99 -8.12
CA PRO A 222 -5.70 -6.95 -9.10
C PRO A 222 -4.41 -6.57 -9.85
N PRO A 223 -4.52 -5.86 -10.99
CA PRO A 223 -3.36 -5.26 -11.63
C PRO A 223 -2.68 -4.30 -10.66
N LEU A 224 -1.38 -4.48 -10.45
CA LEU A 224 -0.53 -3.65 -9.61
C LEU A 224 0.66 -3.14 -10.44
N GLU A 225 0.34 -2.44 -11.52
CA GLU A 225 1.30 -2.09 -12.59
C GLU A 225 2.08 -0.80 -12.27
N SER A 226 1.54 0.05 -11.40
CA SER A 226 2.16 1.29 -10.96
C SER A 226 2.30 1.40 -9.45
N VAL A 227 3.15 2.33 -8.99
CA VAL A 227 3.25 2.69 -7.57
C VAL A 227 1.89 3.15 -7.05
N LEU A 228 1.12 3.91 -7.85
CA LEU A 228 -0.22 4.36 -7.47
C LEU A 228 -1.16 3.18 -7.23
N ASP A 229 -1.14 2.15 -8.09
CA ASP A 229 -2.00 0.97 -7.93
C ASP A 229 -1.69 0.24 -6.63
N VAL A 230 -0.41 0.06 -6.32
CA VAL A 230 0.04 -0.54 -5.06
C VAL A 230 -0.43 0.29 -3.85
N ARG A 231 -0.34 1.62 -3.92
CA ARG A 231 -0.80 2.51 -2.85
C ARG A 231 -2.32 2.50 -2.67
N LEU A 232 -3.08 2.55 -3.76
CA LEU A 232 -4.53 2.47 -3.72
C LEU A 232 -5.00 1.12 -3.19
N PHE A 233 -4.39 0.03 -3.64
CA PHE A 233 -4.75 -1.30 -3.17
C PHE A 233 -4.40 -1.51 -1.69
N ASN A 234 -3.23 -1.05 -1.23
CA ASN A 234 -2.90 -1.06 0.20
C ASN A 234 -3.86 -0.20 1.03
N THR A 235 -4.22 0.98 0.53
CA THR A 235 -5.24 1.82 1.16
C THR A 235 -6.57 1.08 1.28
N LEU A 236 -7.07 0.46 0.22
CA LEU A 236 -8.29 -0.35 0.24
C LEU A 236 -8.21 -1.49 1.26
N ARG A 237 -7.13 -2.28 1.25
CA ARG A 237 -6.93 -3.38 2.20
C ARG A 237 -6.88 -2.93 3.65
N SER A 238 -6.44 -1.71 3.93
CA SER A 238 -6.47 -1.16 5.30
C SER A 238 -7.90 -1.04 5.85
N TYR A 239 -8.91 -0.85 4.99
CA TYR A 239 -10.33 -0.81 5.41
C TYR A 239 -11.00 -2.18 5.45
N LEU A 240 -10.39 -3.21 4.83
CA LEU A 240 -10.83 -4.61 4.93
C LEU A 240 -10.43 -5.23 6.27
N PHE A 241 -9.33 -4.75 6.88
CA PHE A 241 -8.86 -5.26 8.17
C PHE A 241 -9.67 -4.68 9.35
N PRO A 242 -9.94 -5.48 10.42
CA PRO A 242 -9.67 -6.92 10.53
C PRO A 242 -10.76 -7.81 9.93
N GLY A 243 -11.94 -7.25 9.61
CA GLY A 243 -13.16 -8.03 9.38
C GLY A 243 -13.16 -8.96 8.16
N TYR A 244 -12.35 -8.69 7.13
CA TYR A 244 -12.27 -9.54 5.94
C TYR A 244 -11.43 -10.81 6.15
N TYR A 245 -10.56 -10.84 7.18
CA TYR A 245 -9.61 -11.91 7.40
C TYR A 245 -9.97 -12.75 8.65
N PRO A 246 -9.61 -14.05 8.69
CA PRO A 246 -8.96 -14.82 7.63
C PRO A 246 -9.93 -15.18 6.49
N VAL A 247 -9.39 -15.40 5.28
CA VAL A 247 -10.16 -15.88 4.12
C VAL A 247 -9.95 -17.38 3.98
N ALA A 248 -11.04 -18.16 4.00
CA ALA A 248 -10.98 -19.61 3.83
C ALA A 248 -10.75 -19.98 2.36
N LEU A 249 -9.90 -20.99 2.11
CA LEU A 249 -9.63 -21.53 0.79
C LEU A 249 -10.47 -22.79 0.54
N THR A 250 -10.88 -23.01 -0.71
CA THR A 250 -11.58 -24.23 -1.11
C THR A 250 -10.58 -25.38 -1.21
N LEU A 251 -10.80 -26.42 -0.40
CA LEU A 251 -9.99 -27.64 -0.41
C LEU A 251 -10.66 -28.70 -1.30
N HIS A 252 -9.94 -29.17 -2.31
CA HIS A 252 -10.34 -30.28 -3.17
C HIS A 252 -9.62 -31.55 -2.72
N SER A 253 -10.33 -32.47 -2.06
CA SER A 253 -9.75 -33.69 -1.47
C SER A 253 -10.32 -34.96 -2.09
N ASP A 254 -9.48 -35.97 -2.25
CA ASP A 254 -9.87 -37.34 -2.58
C ASP A 254 -8.91 -38.35 -1.92
N ALA A 255 -9.00 -39.64 -2.27
CA ALA A 255 -8.18 -40.71 -1.68
C ALA A 255 -6.67 -40.58 -1.93
N ARG A 256 -6.24 -39.66 -2.80
CA ARG A 256 -4.85 -39.39 -3.16
C ARG A 256 -4.21 -38.30 -2.30
N GLY A 257 -5.04 -37.46 -1.66
CA GLY A 257 -4.64 -36.27 -0.89
C GLY A 257 -5.54 -35.08 -1.22
N SER A 258 -5.01 -33.87 -1.08
CA SER A 258 -5.77 -32.63 -1.25
C SER A 258 -5.08 -31.63 -2.18
N LEU A 259 -5.82 -30.65 -2.67
CA LEU A 259 -5.31 -29.52 -3.45
C LEU A 259 -6.12 -28.25 -3.14
N PHE A 260 -5.46 -27.11 -3.08
CA PHE A 260 -6.11 -25.81 -2.96
C PHE A 260 -5.31 -24.72 -3.68
N GLU A 261 -6.01 -23.70 -4.18
CA GLU A 261 -5.42 -22.55 -4.85
C GLU A 261 -4.93 -21.52 -3.82
N VAL A 262 -3.72 -20.99 -4.00
CA VAL A 262 -3.09 -20.07 -3.05
C VAL A 262 -3.15 -18.62 -3.54
N VAL A 263 -2.62 -18.36 -4.74
CA VAL A 263 -2.56 -17.02 -5.34
C VAL A 263 -2.87 -17.13 -6.83
N LYS A 264 -3.75 -16.26 -7.33
CA LYS A 264 -4.02 -16.10 -8.76
C LYS A 264 -3.69 -14.68 -9.18
N SER A 265 -3.03 -14.50 -10.32
CA SER A 265 -2.74 -13.20 -10.93
C SER A 265 -2.73 -13.33 -12.45
N ASN A 266 -3.36 -12.40 -13.16
CA ASN A 266 -3.39 -12.46 -14.62
C ASN A 266 -2.01 -12.24 -15.27
N SER A 267 -1.11 -11.49 -14.61
CA SER A 267 0.25 -11.25 -15.09
C SER A 267 1.30 -12.17 -14.46
N GLY A 268 0.94 -12.86 -13.37
CA GLY A 268 1.86 -13.69 -12.57
C GLY A 268 1.50 -15.17 -12.51
N GLY A 269 0.46 -15.59 -13.22
CA GLY A 269 -0.02 -16.97 -13.22
C GLY A 269 -0.76 -17.38 -11.94
N GLN A 270 -0.81 -18.68 -11.71
CA GLN A 270 -1.51 -19.31 -10.59
C GLN A 270 -0.54 -20.14 -9.76
N VAL A 271 -0.58 -19.95 -8.44
CA VAL A 271 0.08 -20.82 -7.47
C VAL A 271 -0.98 -21.66 -6.76
N PHE A 272 -0.76 -22.96 -6.72
CA PHE A 272 -1.57 -23.91 -5.96
C PHE A 272 -0.68 -24.87 -5.18
N MET A 273 -1.22 -25.44 -4.11
CA MET A 273 -0.52 -26.44 -3.30
C MET A 273 -1.33 -27.71 -3.25
N SER A 274 -0.62 -28.83 -3.19
CA SER A 274 -1.26 -30.13 -3.00
C SER A 274 -0.56 -30.93 -1.93
N THR A 275 -1.34 -31.77 -1.26
CA THR A 275 -0.85 -32.88 -0.47
C THR A 275 -1.04 -34.19 -1.25
N THR A 276 -0.10 -35.12 -1.12
CA THR A 276 -0.16 -36.44 -1.77
C THR A 276 0.25 -37.52 -0.80
N HIS A 277 -0.60 -38.54 -0.61
CA HIS A 277 -0.32 -39.63 0.33
C HIS A 277 0.83 -40.55 -0.14
N PRO A 278 1.49 -41.29 0.78
CA PRO A 278 2.58 -42.21 0.44
C PRO A 278 2.23 -43.20 -0.67
N GLY A 279 3.15 -43.39 -1.62
CA GLY A 279 3.00 -44.33 -2.74
C GLY A 279 2.04 -43.88 -3.85
N ILE A 280 1.42 -42.70 -3.74
CA ILE A 280 0.51 -42.18 -4.75
C ILE A 280 1.26 -41.43 -5.85
N THR A 281 0.81 -41.64 -7.09
CA THR A 281 1.26 -40.93 -8.29
C THR A 281 0.16 -40.00 -8.82
N ARG A 282 0.52 -38.78 -9.20
CA ARG A 282 -0.37 -37.78 -9.80
C ARG A 282 0.27 -37.19 -11.07
N GLY A 283 -0.53 -36.90 -12.08
CA GLY A 283 -0.06 -36.42 -13.39
C GLY A 283 -0.51 -37.36 -14.50
N ASN A 284 0.44 -37.89 -15.27
CA ASN A 284 0.22 -38.65 -16.50
C ASN A 284 -0.61 -37.86 -17.53
N HIS A 285 -0.14 -36.64 -17.79
CA HIS A 285 -0.64 -35.77 -18.82
C HIS A 285 0.47 -34.86 -19.33
N PHE A 286 0.22 -34.18 -20.43
CA PHE A 286 1.10 -33.15 -20.98
C PHE A 286 0.32 -31.87 -21.30
N HIS A 287 1.08 -30.81 -21.58
CA HIS A 287 0.58 -29.49 -21.98
C HIS A 287 1.16 -29.07 -23.34
N THR A 288 0.44 -28.24 -24.09
CA THR A 288 0.93 -27.72 -25.38
C THR A 288 1.45 -26.30 -25.28
N ARG A 289 0.97 -25.54 -24.29
CA ARG A 289 1.34 -24.13 -24.06
C ARG A 289 1.52 -23.78 -22.57
N LYS A 290 0.83 -24.48 -21.66
CA LYS A 290 0.92 -24.24 -20.23
C LYS A 290 2.33 -24.55 -19.75
N VAL A 291 2.86 -23.58 -19.02
CA VAL A 291 4.17 -23.66 -18.37
C VAL A 291 3.92 -23.91 -16.90
N GLU A 292 4.55 -24.96 -16.37
CA GLU A 292 4.43 -25.30 -14.96
C GLU A 292 5.79 -25.47 -14.29
N ARG A 293 5.83 -25.14 -13.01
CA ARG A 293 6.97 -25.35 -12.12
C ARG A 293 6.53 -26.10 -10.88
N PHE A 294 7.17 -27.23 -10.61
CA PHE A 294 6.89 -28.07 -9.45
C PHE A 294 7.98 -27.86 -8.41
N LEU A 295 7.62 -27.62 -7.15
CA LEU A 295 8.53 -27.52 -6.01
C LEU A 295 8.00 -28.37 -4.86
N VAL A 296 8.76 -29.38 -4.46
CA VAL A 296 8.45 -30.17 -3.26
C VAL A 296 8.90 -29.38 -2.03
N ALA A 297 7.94 -29.01 -1.19
CA ALA A 297 8.16 -28.22 0.02
C ALA A 297 8.32 -29.10 1.27
N SER A 298 7.80 -30.32 1.27
CA SER A 298 7.93 -31.31 2.35
C SER A 298 7.74 -32.72 1.80
N GLY A 299 8.49 -33.70 2.32
CA GLY A 299 8.47 -35.09 1.87
C GLY A 299 9.44 -35.38 0.72
N GLU A 300 9.36 -36.60 0.18
CA GLU A 300 10.22 -37.09 -0.90
C GLU A 300 9.38 -37.49 -2.12
N ALA A 301 9.80 -37.07 -3.31
CA ALA A 301 9.12 -37.43 -4.55
C ALA A 301 10.10 -37.79 -5.68
N ASP A 302 9.56 -38.52 -6.65
CA ASP A 302 10.17 -38.72 -7.96
C ASP A 302 9.27 -38.06 -9.02
N ILE A 303 9.80 -37.04 -9.69
CA ILE A 303 9.14 -36.37 -10.82
C ILE A 303 9.70 -36.99 -12.10
N ARG A 304 8.84 -37.60 -12.90
CA ARG A 304 9.23 -38.29 -14.14
C ARG A 304 8.59 -37.63 -15.34
N LEU A 305 9.37 -37.46 -16.41
CA LEU A 305 8.95 -36.83 -17.65
C LEU A 305 9.37 -37.67 -18.84
N ARG A 306 8.52 -37.71 -19.87
CA ARG A 306 8.81 -38.35 -21.16
C ARG A 306 8.35 -37.45 -22.30
N LYS A 307 9.24 -37.18 -23.25
CA LYS A 307 8.88 -36.44 -24.47
C LYS A 307 7.88 -37.28 -25.27
N LEU A 308 6.86 -36.63 -25.84
CA LEU A 308 5.95 -37.31 -26.77
C LEU A 308 6.73 -38.00 -27.89
N PHE A 309 6.30 -39.21 -28.25
CA PHE A 309 6.91 -40.08 -29.27
C PHE A 309 8.34 -40.56 -28.95
N SER A 310 8.81 -40.41 -27.71
CA SER A 310 10.03 -41.03 -27.20
C SER A 310 9.68 -42.06 -26.14
N ASP A 311 10.54 -43.06 -25.96
CA ASP A 311 10.50 -44.02 -24.86
C ASP A 311 11.47 -43.62 -23.72
N GLU A 312 12.26 -42.56 -23.92
CA GLU A 312 13.22 -42.07 -22.93
C GLU A 312 12.50 -41.32 -21.79
N VAL A 313 12.60 -41.87 -20.58
CA VAL A 313 12.05 -41.26 -19.35
C VAL A 313 13.17 -40.65 -18.52
N THR A 314 13.04 -39.36 -18.22
CA THR A 314 13.91 -38.65 -17.29
C THR A 314 13.26 -38.63 -15.90
N SER A 315 14.05 -38.91 -14.85
CA SER A 315 13.60 -38.94 -13.45
C SER A 315 14.37 -37.93 -12.61
N PHE A 316 13.64 -37.21 -11.75
CA PHE A 316 14.17 -36.23 -10.82
C PHE A 316 13.71 -36.59 -9.40
N LYS A 317 14.64 -37.11 -8.59
CA LYS A 317 14.41 -37.32 -7.15
C LYS A 317 14.56 -36.01 -6.41
N VAL A 318 13.49 -35.57 -5.76
CA VAL A 318 13.39 -34.27 -5.10
C VAL A 318 12.92 -34.43 -3.65
N ARG A 319 13.35 -33.53 -2.78
CA ARG A 319 13.08 -33.59 -1.34
C ARG A 319 12.82 -32.20 -0.77
N GLY A 320 11.90 -32.12 0.19
CA GLY A 320 11.57 -30.86 0.87
C GLY A 320 12.72 -30.28 1.70
N GLU A 321 13.61 -31.13 2.24
CA GLU A 321 14.78 -30.72 3.02
C GLU A 321 15.86 -30.05 2.16
N THR A 322 15.85 -30.33 0.85
CA THR A 322 16.75 -29.75 -0.14
C THR A 322 15.92 -29.20 -1.30
N PRO A 323 15.23 -28.06 -1.10
CA PRO A 323 14.21 -27.59 -2.02
C PRO A 323 14.83 -27.28 -3.39
N CYS A 324 14.26 -27.89 -4.40
CA CYS A 324 14.58 -27.68 -5.81
C CYS A 324 13.27 -27.64 -6.61
N TYR A 325 13.32 -26.98 -7.77
CA TYR A 325 12.19 -26.95 -8.68
C TYR A 325 12.50 -27.75 -9.95
N VAL A 326 11.45 -28.28 -10.56
CA VAL A 326 11.48 -28.88 -11.91
C VAL A 326 10.48 -28.12 -12.77
N ASP A 327 10.97 -27.52 -13.84
CA ASP A 327 10.11 -26.93 -14.87
C ASP A 327 9.62 -28.03 -15.81
N ILE A 328 8.33 -28.02 -16.11
CA ILE A 328 7.67 -29.00 -16.95
C ILE A 328 7.64 -28.47 -18.39
N PRO A 329 8.39 -29.05 -19.33
CA PRO A 329 8.37 -28.60 -20.71
C PRO A 329 7.06 -29.03 -21.39
N THR A 330 6.59 -28.20 -22.33
CA THR A 330 5.46 -28.59 -23.19
C THR A 330 5.80 -29.83 -24.01
N PHE A 331 4.78 -30.57 -24.42
CA PHE A 331 4.89 -31.85 -25.14
C PHE A 331 5.74 -32.91 -24.41
N HIS A 332 5.83 -32.82 -23.08
CA HIS A 332 6.33 -33.88 -22.22
C HIS A 332 5.22 -34.32 -21.30
N THR A 333 4.85 -35.59 -21.38
CA THR A 333 4.00 -36.17 -20.34
C THR A 333 4.82 -36.25 -19.05
N HIS A 334 4.18 -35.99 -17.93
CA HIS A 334 4.85 -35.96 -16.65
C HIS A 334 3.96 -36.46 -15.52
N HIS A 335 4.58 -37.00 -14.47
CA HIS A 335 3.93 -37.30 -13.21
C HIS A 335 4.87 -37.05 -12.04
N ILE A 336 4.30 -36.92 -10.85
CA ILE A 336 5.00 -36.88 -9.58
C ILE A 336 4.48 -38.01 -8.70
N SER A 337 5.41 -38.74 -8.08
CA SER A 337 5.12 -39.86 -7.18
C SER A 337 5.67 -39.57 -5.80
N ASN A 338 4.85 -39.73 -4.76
CA ASN A 338 5.34 -39.68 -3.37
C ASN A 338 6.11 -40.97 -3.05
N THR A 339 7.43 -40.87 -2.93
CA THR A 339 8.34 -41.98 -2.62
C THR A 339 8.67 -42.10 -1.13
N GLY A 340 8.18 -41.16 -0.32
CA GLY A 340 8.39 -41.13 1.13
C GLY A 340 7.35 -41.93 1.91
N GLN A 341 7.49 -41.90 3.24
CA GLN A 341 6.55 -42.53 4.19
C GLN A 341 5.52 -41.55 4.77
N SER A 342 5.71 -40.26 4.57
CA SER A 342 4.82 -39.19 5.03
C SER A 342 4.06 -38.56 3.85
N GLU A 343 3.09 -37.71 4.17
CA GLU A 343 2.42 -36.90 3.17
C GLU A 343 3.42 -35.95 2.47
N LEU A 344 3.35 -35.91 1.14
CA LEU A 344 4.14 -35.03 0.28
C LEU A 344 3.41 -33.71 0.10
N VAL A 345 4.07 -32.58 0.37
CA VAL A 345 3.54 -31.25 0.09
C VAL A 345 4.28 -30.67 -1.11
N THR A 346 3.53 -30.40 -2.18
CA THR A 346 4.08 -29.83 -3.42
C THR A 346 3.40 -28.50 -3.72
N LEU A 347 4.21 -27.49 -3.99
CA LEU A 347 3.80 -26.21 -4.54
C LEU A 347 3.96 -26.27 -6.05
N PHE A 348 2.94 -25.78 -6.74
CA PHE A 348 2.89 -25.67 -8.19
C PHE A 348 2.69 -24.21 -8.56
N TRP A 349 3.41 -23.78 -9.58
CA TRP A 349 3.12 -22.55 -10.29
C TRP A 349 2.79 -22.88 -11.74
N ALA A 350 1.73 -22.28 -12.27
CA ALA A 350 1.35 -22.31 -13.68
C ALA A 350 1.31 -20.87 -14.22
N ASN A 351 1.68 -20.66 -15.48
CA ASN A 351 1.68 -19.32 -16.08
C ASN A 351 0.28 -18.72 -16.31
N GLU A 352 -0.76 -19.56 -16.35
CA GLU A 352 -2.15 -19.17 -16.60
C GLU A 352 -3.06 -19.63 -15.45
N ILE A 353 -4.19 -18.94 -15.26
CA ILE A 353 -5.24 -19.37 -14.33
C ILE A 353 -6.00 -20.53 -14.97
N PHE A 354 -6.27 -21.59 -14.21
CA PHE A 354 -6.99 -22.76 -14.69
C PHE A 354 -8.37 -22.40 -15.24
N ASP A 355 -8.61 -22.74 -16.51
CA ASP A 355 -9.89 -22.64 -17.19
C ASP A 355 -10.41 -24.06 -17.53
N PRO A 356 -11.52 -24.53 -16.93
CA PRO A 356 -12.11 -25.82 -17.28
C PRO A 356 -12.54 -25.93 -18.75
N GLY A 357 -12.83 -24.83 -19.42
CA GLY A 357 -13.21 -24.79 -20.84
C GLY A 357 -12.01 -24.89 -21.80
N ASP A 358 -10.80 -24.58 -21.31
CA ASP A 358 -9.55 -24.70 -22.05
C ASP A 358 -8.40 -25.10 -21.09
N PRO A 359 -8.40 -26.35 -20.60
CA PRO A 359 -7.50 -26.75 -19.53
C PRO A 359 -6.05 -26.95 -19.98
N ASP A 360 -5.78 -27.01 -21.29
CA ASP A 360 -4.51 -27.42 -21.90
C ASP A 360 -3.91 -28.71 -21.32
N THR A 361 -4.72 -29.63 -20.80
CA THR A 361 -4.26 -30.86 -20.15
C THR A 361 -4.70 -32.07 -20.95
N PHE A 362 -3.75 -32.84 -21.45
CA PHE A 362 -4.02 -34.01 -22.31
C PHE A 362 -3.47 -35.30 -21.67
N PRO A 363 -4.30 -36.33 -21.46
CA PRO A 363 -3.85 -37.56 -20.81
C PRO A 363 -2.85 -38.32 -21.68
N GLU A 364 -1.74 -38.76 -21.09
CA GLU A 364 -0.70 -39.55 -21.72
C GLU A 364 0.13 -40.20 -20.62
N LEU A 365 0.39 -41.51 -20.66
CA LEU A 365 1.18 -42.17 -19.62
C LEU A 365 2.68 -41.84 -19.77
N VAL A 366 3.36 -41.52 -18.66
CA VAL A 366 4.83 -41.39 -18.67
C VAL A 366 5.48 -42.74 -18.89
N ASP A 367 5.05 -43.73 -18.13
CA ASP A 367 5.54 -45.10 -18.23
C ASP A 367 4.78 -45.84 -19.33
N VAL A 368 5.48 -46.11 -20.42
CA VAL A 368 5.01 -47.00 -21.49
C VAL A 368 5.39 -48.45 -21.16
N PRO A 369 4.50 -49.44 -21.43
CA PRO A 369 4.74 -50.85 -21.13
C PRO A 369 5.94 -51.48 -21.86
#